data_AF-F5XGK3-F1
#
_entry.id   AF-F5XGK3-F1
#
_cell.length_a   1.000
_cell.length_b   1.000
_cell.length_c   1.000
_cell.angle_alpha   90.00
_cell.angle_beta   90.00
_cell.angle_gamma   90.00
#
_symmetry.space_group_name_H-M   'P 1'
#
loop_
_entity.id
_entity.type
_entity.pdbx_description
1 polymer ?
#
loop_
_entity_poly.entity_id
_entity_poly.type
_entity_poly.pdbx_seq_one_letter_code
_entity_poly.pdbx_strand_id
1 'polypeptide(L)'
;MGDRMSSRDAAARMLDLATLGLPTSQHEWGRAMRAELSAIENTRDRRRFATSVARVTVFTSVGGQLVVAVLIGLLVAVLTLLTSRHQLGDPSAVGVVTTTVPIPALFLPTFAMAAAALARSYTVGVRAGLIGGVVCLIAVSGVLAFEGMVWIGQRGIFPLDADPPRTSIGPSEAALDIFITGMWIGHLIIWLSAIVVAAGVGVGIARMASPQTLTAEKARRTS
;
A
#
# COMPACT_ATOMS: atom_id res chain seq x y z
N MET A 1 23.40 37.02 -15.96
CA MET A 1 23.92 36.24 -14.80
C MET A 1 22.81 36.16 -13.74
N GLY A 2 21.69 35.51 -14.05
CA GLY A 2 20.47 35.62 -13.23
C GLY A 2 19.45 34.49 -13.36
N ASP A 3 19.79 33.35 -13.99
CA ASP A 3 18.83 32.26 -14.24
C ASP A 3 19.21 30.91 -13.60
N ARG A 4 20.31 30.86 -12.83
CA ARG A 4 20.77 29.64 -12.14
C ARG A 4 20.20 29.48 -10.72
N MET A 5 19.42 30.44 -10.22
CA MET A 5 18.88 30.42 -8.83
C MET A 5 17.38 30.10 -8.71
N SER A 6 16.59 30.16 -9.79
CA SER A 6 15.11 30.06 -9.69
C SER A 6 14.57 28.62 -9.65
N SER A 7 15.29 27.67 -10.24
CA SER A 7 14.96 26.24 -10.14
C SER A 7 15.82 25.60 -9.06
N ARG A 8 15.38 25.63 -7.79
CA ARG A 8 15.79 24.58 -6.85
C ARG A 8 15.58 23.26 -7.57
N ASP A 9 16.66 22.56 -7.87
CA ASP A 9 16.67 21.33 -8.65
C ASP A 9 15.59 20.37 -8.10
N ALA A 10 14.64 19.96 -8.95
CA ALA A 10 13.54 19.09 -8.54
C ALA A 10 14.04 17.80 -7.87
N ALA A 11 15.23 17.32 -8.25
CA ALA A 11 15.89 16.19 -7.60
C ALA A 11 16.27 16.49 -6.14
N ALA A 12 16.78 17.69 -5.85
CA ALA A 12 17.10 18.12 -4.49
C ALA A 12 15.83 18.23 -3.62
N ARG A 13 14.75 18.83 -4.15
CA ARG A 13 13.46 18.90 -3.43
C ARG A 13 12.89 17.51 -3.12
N MET A 14 12.96 16.59 -4.09
CA MET A 14 12.50 15.21 -3.90
C MET A 14 13.30 14.50 -2.80
N LEU A 15 14.62 14.68 -2.80
CA LEU A 15 15.48 14.09 -1.79
C LEU A 15 15.25 14.70 -0.40
N ASP A 16 15.05 16.02 -0.31
CA ASP A 16 14.71 16.70 0.93
C ASP A 16 13.39 16.20 1.51
N LEU A 17 12.35 16.09 0.68
CA LEU A 17 11.05 15.52 1.08
C LEU A 17 11.17 14.06 1.51
N ALA A 18 11.92 13.24 0.78
CA ALA A 18 12.14 11.85 1.13
C ALA A 18 12.86 11.70 2.48
N THR A 19 13.77 12.61 2.81
CA THR A 19 14.62 12.52 4.00
C THR A 19 14.09 13.27 5.22
N LEU A 20 13.02 14.06 5.07
CA LEU A 20 12.40 14.88 6.13
C LEU A 20 11.89 14.08 7.34
N GLY A 21 11.57 12.81 7.15
CA GLY A 21 11.05 11.91 8.20
C GLY A 21 12.00 10.77 8.60
N LEU A 22 13.28 10.88 8.28
CA LEU A 22 14.24 9.85 8.69
C LEU A 22 14.43 9.84 10.21
N PRO A 23 14.61 8.67 10.84
CA PRO A 23 15.00 8.61 12.24
C PRO A 23 16.39 9.23 12.43
N THR A 24 16.68 9.71 13.65
CA THR A 24 17.94 10.40 13.98
C THR A 24 19.18 9.59 13.60
N SER A 25 19.12 8.26 13.73
CA SER A 25 20.20 7.34 13.34
C SER A 25 20.52 7.34 11.84
N GLN A 26 19.64 7.88 10.99
CA GLN A 26 19.77 7.94 9.54
C GLN A 26 20.00 9.36 9.00
N HIS A 27 20.12 10.36 9.87
CA HIS A 27 20.41 11.74 9.44
C HIS A 27 21.76 11.86 8.71
N GLU A 28 22.78 11.12 9.14
CA GLU A 28 24.09 11.11 8.48
C GLU A 28 24.02 10.53 7.07
N TRP A 29 23.28 9.43 6.92
CA TRP A 29 22.99 8.86 5.61
C TRP A 29 22.27 9.87 4.71
N GLY A 30 21.26 10.56 5.22
CA GLY A 30 20.55 11.61 4.47
C GLY A 30 21.45 12.79 4.07
N ARG A 31 22.43 13.17 4.90
CA ARG A 31 23.45 14.17 4.54
C ARG A 31 24.37 13.66 3.44
N ALA A 32 24.85 12.42 3.56
CA ALA A 32 25.70 11.79 2.55
C ALA A 32 24.99 11.71 1.19
N MET A 33 23.72 11.29 1.13
CA MET A 33 22.96 11.24 -0.12
C MET A 33 22.79 12.62 -0.78
N ARG A 34 22.66 13.70 0.01
CA ARG A 34 22.62 15.07 -0.53
C ARG A 34 23.97 15.51 -1.08
N ALA A 35 25.06 15.15 -0.40
CA ALA A 35 26.42 15.41 -0.89
C ALA A 35 26.67 14.67 -2.21
N GLU A 36 26.34 13.38 -2.27
CA GLU A 36 26.42 12.56 -3.50
C GLU A 36 25.58 13.18 -4.63
N LEU A 37 24.33 13.57 -4.35
CA LEU A 37 23.50 14.25 -5.35
C LEU A 37 24.17 15.53 -5.85
N SER A 38 24.84 16.32 -5.00
CA SER A 38 25.53 17.55 -5.41
C SER A 38 26.75 17.30 -6.30
N ALA A 39 27.41 16.15 -6.18
CA ALA A 39 28.56 15.77 -7.02
C ALA A 39 28.18 15.31 -8.43
N ILE A 40 26.91 14.90 -8.66
CA ILE A 40 26.45 14.48 -9.99
C ILE A 40 26.14 15.72 -10.84
N GLU A 41 26.88 15.91 -11.93
CA GLU A 41 26.69 17.05 -12.83
C GLU A 41 25.51 16.85 -13.81
N ASN A 42 25.32 15.62 -14.30
CA ASN A 42 24.30 15.31 -15.29
C ASN A 42 22.87 15.32 -14.68
N THR A 43 21.98 16.17 -15.19
CA THR A 43 20.60 16.31 -14.69
C THR A 43 19.79 15.03 -14.74
N ARG A 44 19.97 14.18 -15.75
CA ARG A 44 19.24 12.91 -15.88
C ARG A 44 19.67 11.93 -14.79
N ASP A 45 20.96 11.86 -14.53
CA ASP A 45 21.52 10.96 -13.52
C ASP A 45 21.18 11.45 -12.11
N ARG A 46 21.17 12.77 -11.88
CA ARG A 46 20.66 13.37 -10.62
C ARG A 46 19.23 12.95 -10.33
N ARG A 47 18.32 13.02 -11.32
CA ARG A 47 16.92 12.61 -11.15
C ARG A 47 16.80 11.12 -10.86
N ARG A 48 17.55 10.27 -11.57
CA ARG A 48 17.58 8.82 -11.36
C ARG A 48 18.10 8.46 -9.97
N PHE A 49 19.14 9.14 -9.51
CA PHE A 49 19.69 9.00 -8.17
C PHE A 49 18.65 9.40 -7.12
N ALA A 50 18.11 10.62 -7.19
CA ALA A 50 17.12 11.10 -6.24
C ALA A 50 15.86 10.22 -6.18
N THR A 51 15.38 9.75 -7.33
CA THR A 51 14.22 8.84 -7.39
C THR A 51 14.53 7.49 -6.74
N SER A 52 15.73 6.95 -6.97
CA SER A 52 16.15 5.68 -6.35
C SER A 52 16.26 5.82 -4.83
N VAL A 53 16.87 6.90 -4.34
CA VAL A 53 16.97 7.19 -2.91
C VAL A 53 15.58 7.39 -2.30
N ALA A 54 14.73 8.19 -2.94
CA ALA A 54 13.36 8.43 -2.46
C ALA A 54 12.54 7.14 -2.38
N ARG A 55 12.62 6.25 -3.38
CA ARG A 55 11.96 4.94 -3.35
C ARG A 55 12.45 4.11 -2.17
N VAL A 56 13.76 4.02 -1.96
CA VAL A 56 14.30 3.26 -0.82
C VAL A 56 13.79 3.84 0.50
N THR A 57 13.84 5.16 0.69
CA THR A 57 13.39 5.80 1.93
C THR A 57 11.90 5.60 2.19
N VAL A 58 11.04 5.76 1.17
CA VAL A 58 9.59 5.59 1.30
C VAL A 58 9.25 4.15 1.71
N PHE A 59 9.91 3.16 1.13
CA PHE A 59 9.57 1.76 1.36
C PHE A 59 10.27 1.12 2.56
N THR A 60 11.31 1.75 3.13
CA THR A 60 12.06 1.23 4.29
C THR A 60 11.71 1.91 5.60
N SER A 61 11.27 3.17 5.58
CA SER A 61 10.88 3.92 6.77
C SER A 61 9.42 3.67 7.14
N VAL A 62 9.08 3.73 8.43
CA VAL A 62 7.69 3.57 8.90
C VAL A 62 6.80 4.71 8.39
N GLY A 63 7.30 5.96 8.41
CA GLY A 63 6.54 7.11 7.92
C GLY A 63 6.23 7.02 6.42
N GLY A 64 7.21 6.64 5.60
CA GLY A 64 6.97 6.41 4.18
C GLY A 64 6.00 5.26 3.91
N GLN A 65 6.13 4.15 4.67
CA GLN A 65 5.21 3.03 4.59
C GLN A 65 3.77 3.44 4.94
N LEU A 66 3.60 4.29 5.96
CA LEU A 66 2.29 4.80 6.35
C LEU A 66 1.67 5.68 5.26
N VAL A 67 2.45 6.57 4.62
CA VAL A 67 1.96 7.39 3.51
C VAL A 67 1.44 6.52 2.37
N VAL A 68 2.20 5.50 1.96
CA VAL A 68 1.77 4.56 0.92
C VAL A 68 0.53 3.78 1.35
N ALA A 69 0.48 3.30 2.60
CA ALA A 69 -0.67 2.61 3.16
C ALA A 69 -1.94 3.48 3.14
N VAL A 70 -1.84 4.77 3.49
CA VAL A 70 -2.96 5.73 3.42
C VAL A 70 -3.44 5.91 1.99
N LEU A 71 -2.54 6.05 1.02
CA LEU A 71 -2.93 6.16 -0.39
C LEU A 71 -3.65 4.91 -0.89
N ILE A 72 -3.16 3.71 -0.52
CA ILE A 72 -3.83 2.44 -0.84
C ILE A 72 -5.21 2.38 -0.16
N GLY A 73 -5.31 2.71 1.12
CA GLY A 73 -6.57 2.70 1.87
C GLY A 73 -7.60 3.66 1.28
N LEU A 74 -7.20 4.88 0.89
CA LEU A 74 -8.07 5.84 0.21
C LEU A 74 -8.55 5.31 -1.13
N LEU A 75 -7.67 4.71 -1.93
CA LEU A 75 -8.05 4.10 -3.20
C LEU A 75 -9.06 2.96 -2.99
N VAL A 76 -8.81 2.07 -2.03
CA VAL A 76 -9.74 0.99 -1.66
C VAL A 76 -11.09 1.56 -1.25
N ALA A 77 -11.11 2.57 -0.36
CA ALA A 77 -12.35 3.21 0.09
C ALA A 77 -13.16 3.80 -1.07
N VAL A 78 -12.50 4.52 -1.98
CA VAL A 78 -13.16 5.10 -3.17
C VAL A 78 -13.73 4.00 -4.05
N LEU A 79 -12.97 2.94 -4.33
CA LEU A 79 -13.45 1.83 -5.16
C LEU A 79 -14.63 1.10 -4.49
N THR A 80 -14.56 0.82 -3.19
CA THR A 80 -15.66 0.21 -2.43
C THR A 80 -16.91 1.08 -2.46
N LEU A 81 -16.77 2.41 -2.27
CA LEU A 81 -17.88 3.35 -2.34
C LEU A 81 -18.51 3.36 -3.73
N LEU A 82 -17.70 3.43 -4.79
CA LEU A 82 -18.20 3.41 -6.16
C LEU A 82 -18.94 2.10 -6.49
N THR A 83 -18.38 0.94 -6.10
CA THR A 83 -19.07 -0.35 -6.25
C THR A 83 -20.40 -0.35 -5.49
N SER A 84 -20.40 0.15 -4.24
CA SER A 84 -21.61 0.24 -3.42
C SER A 84 -22.70 1.05 -4.12
N ARG A 85 -22.37 2.25 -4.60
CA ARG A 85 -23.31 3.12 -5.32
C ARG A 85 -23.82 2.52 -6.61
N HIS A 86 -22.95 1.82 -7.34
CA HIS A 86 -23.36 1.11 -8.55
C HIS A 86 -24.36 -0.01 -8.23
N GLN A 87 -24.09 -0.82 -7.21
CA GLN A 87 -24.95 -1.94 -6.84
C GLN A 87 -26.29 -1.51 -6.21
N LEU A 88 -26.35 -0.38 -5.52
CA LEU A 88 -27.64 0.17 -5.03
C LEU A 88 -28.64 0.43 -6.17
N GLY A 89 -28.16 0.66 -7.40
CA GLY A 89 -29.00 0.81 -8.59
C GLY A 89 -29.42 -0.51 -9.24
N ASP A 90 -28.81 -1.63 -8.88
CA ASP A 90 -28.97 -2.93 -9.55
C ASP A 90 -29.84 -3.89 -8.71
N PRO A 91 -31.01 -4.34 -9.18
CA PRO A 91 -31.84 -5.31 -8.45
C PRO A 91 -31.14 -6.65 -8.16
N SER A 92 -30.11 -6.99 -8.92
CA SER A 92 -29.34 -8.23 -8.79
C SER A 92 -28.05 -8.08 -7.96
N ALA A 93 -27.94 -7.00 -7.18
CA ALA A 93 -26.78 -6.74 -6.33
C ALA A 93 -26.40 -7.92 -5.43
N VAL A 94 -25.10 -8.24 -5.42
CA VAL A 94 -24.51 -9.34 -4.64
C VAL A 94 -23.69 -8.85 -3.43
N GLY A 95 -23.82 -7.56 -3.11
CA GLY A 95 -23.02 -6.89 -2.09
C GLY A 95 -21.62 -6.51 -2.57
N VAL A 96 -20.92 -5.77 -1.72
CA VAL A 96 -19.59 -5.21 -2.02
C VAL A 96 -18.44 -6.13 -1.62
N VAL A 97 -18.71 -7.35 -1.11
CA VAL A 97 -17.67 -8.34 -0.78
C VAL A 97 -16.74 -8.64 -1.96
N THR A 98 -17.30 -8.62 -3.18
CA THR A 98 -16.58 -8.79 -4.45
C THR A 98 -15.57 -7.69 -4.75
N THR A 99 -15.59 -6.59 -4.00
CA THR A 99 -14.61 -5.51 -4.07
C THR A 99 -13.76 -5.45 -2.80
N THR A 100 -14.38 -5.57 -1.62
CA THR A 100 -13.67 -5.44 -0.33
C THR A 100 -12.66 -6.55 -0.09
N VAL A 101 -12.84 -7.76 -0.65
CA VAL A 101 -11.83 -8.83 -0.54
C VAL A 101 -10.71 -8.69 -1.57
N PRO A 102 -10.98 -8.72 -2.90
CA PRO A 102 -9.91 -8.85 -3.90
C PRO A 102 -9.08 -7.58 -4.08
N ILE A 103 -9.66 -6.39 -3.91
CA ILE A 103 -8.91 -5.14 -4.13
C ILE A 103 -7.78 -4.98 -3.11
N PRO A 104 -8.01 -5.09 -1.77
CA PRO A 104 -6.92 -5.14 -0.82
C PRO A 104 -5.99 -6.35 -1.03
N ALA A 105 -6.53 -7.51 -1.41
CA ALA A 105 -5.73 -8.70 -1.71
C ALA A 105 -4.82 -8.53 -2.95
N LEU A 106 -5.05 -7.52 -3.80
CA LEU A 106 -4.14 -7.15 -4.87
C LEU A 106 -3.08 -6.13 -4.39
N PHE A 107 -3.52 -5.08 -3.71
CA PHE A 107 -2.64 -3.96 -3.34
C PHE A 107 -1.71 -4.27 -2.17
N LEU A 108 -2.21 -4.94 -1.11
CA LEU A 108 -1.42 -5.23 0.08
C LEU A 108 -0.23 -6.17 -0.20
N PRO A 109 -0.41 -7.27 -0.97
CA PRO A 109 0.71 -8.15 -1.31
C PRO A 109 1.73 -7.44 -2.23
N THR A 110 1.26 -6.64 -3.18
CA THR A 110 2.13 -5.84 -4.06
C THR A 110 2.98 -4.88 -3.24
N PHE A 111 2.38 -4.21 -2.25
CA PHE A 111 3.09 -3.31 -1.35
C PHE A 111 4.11 -4.04 -0.47
N ALA A 112 3.72 -5.16 0.14
CA ALA A 112 4.61 -5.99 0.95
C ALA A 112 5.80 -6.54 0.15
N MET A 113 5.54 -7.03 -1.07
CA MET A 113 6.56 -7.52 -2.00
C MET A 113 7.54 -6.43 -2.41
N ALA A 114 7.03 -5.25 -2.80
CA ALA A 114 7.87 -4.12 -3.19
C ALA A 114 8.75 -3.65 -2.02
N ALA A 115 8.19 -3.52 -0.82
CA ALA A 115 8.94 -3.17 0.38
C ALA A 115 10.01 -4.22 0.71
N ALA A 116 9.67 -5.51 0.65
CA ALA A 116 10.62 -6.59 0.88
C ALA A 116 11.76 -6.61 -0.13
N ALA A 117 11.44 -6.44 -1.41
CA ALA A 117 12.43 -6.46 -2.50
C ALA A 117 13.39 -5.28 -2.42
N LEU A 118 12.85 -4.06 -2.20
CA LEU A 118 13.66 -2.85 -2.10
C LEU A 118 14.54 -2.84 -0.84
N ALA A 119 14.01 -3.30 0.30
CA ALA A 119 14.75 -3.39 1.55
C ALA A 119 15.64 -4.64 1.65
N ARG A 120 15.46 -5.60 0.73
CA ARG A 120 16.03 -6.96 0.81
C ARG A 120 15.75 -7.66 2.15
N SER A 121 14.59 -7.38 2.74
CA SER A 121 14.26 -7.80 4.10
C SER A 121 12.81 -8.24 4.20
N TYR A 122 12.62 -9.50 4.62
CA TYR A 122 11.30 -10.09 4.84
C TYR A 122 10.52 -9.32 5.90
N THR A 123 11.17 -8.99 7.02
CA THR A 123 10.56 -8.25 8.14
C THR A 123 10.05 -6.88 7.71
N VAL A 124 10.80 -6.16 6.85
CA VAL A 124 10.36 -4.86 6.33
C VAL A 124 9.13 -5.01 5.43
N GLY A 125 9.09 -6.05 4.60
CA GLY A 125 7.95 -6.38 3.76
C GLY A 125 6.68 -6.72 4.55
N VAL A 126 6.79 -7.63 5.52
CA VAL A 126 5.67 -8.00 6.40
C VAL A 126 5.18 -6.78 7.16
N ARG A 127 6.07 -5.97 7.75
CA ARG A 127 5.70 -4.74 8.45
C ARG A 127 4.93 -3.78 7.55
N ALA A 128 5.43 -3.53 6.32
CA ALA A 128 4.75 -2.66 5.36
C ALA A 128 3.34 -3.19 5.03
N GLY A 129 3.22 -4.48 4.74
CA GLY A 129 1.95 -5.14 4.48
C GLY A 129 0.98 -5.05 5.66
N LEU A 130 1.44 -5.24 6.90
CA LEU A 130 0.62 -5.12 8.10
C LEU A 130 0.13 -3.68 8.33
N ILE A 131 1.00 -2.68 8.16
CA ILE A 131 0.59 -1.25 8.22
C ILE A 131 -0.49 -1.00 7.16
N GLY A 132 -0.26 -1.45 5.92
CA GLY A 132 -1.25 -1.39 4.85
C GLY A 132 -2.57 -2.07 5.22
N GLY A 133 -2.51 -3.28 5.79
CA GLY A 133 -3.67 -4.07 6.16
C GLY A 133 -4.53 -3.37 7.23
N VAL A 134 -3.91 -2.77 8.24
CA VAL A 134 -4.62 -1.99 9.26
C VAL A 134 -5.31 -0.77 8.63
N VAL A 135 -4.61 -0.03 7.78
CA VAL A 135 -5.18 1.16 7.13
C VAL A 135 -6.33 0.78 6.18
N CYS A 136 -6.18 -0.30 5.40
CA CYS A 136 -7.25 -0.82 4.55
C CYS A 136 -8.45 -1.31 5.36
N LEU A 137 -8.24 -1.98 6.49
CA LEU A 137 -9.33 -2.41 7.37
C LEU A 137 -10.12 -1.20 7.87
N ILE A 138 -9.44 -0.16 8.37
CA ILE A 138 -10.08 1.09 8.81
C ILE A 138 -10.87 1.73 7.66
N ALA A 139 -10.27 1.81 6.47
CA ALA A 139 -10.89 2.41 5.30
C ALA A 139 -12.16 1.65 4.86
N VAL A 140 -12.08 0.32 4.74
CA VAL A 140 -13.22 -0.54 4.37
C VAL A 140 -14.31 -0.47 5.44
N SER A 141 -13.96 -0.63 6.72
CA SER A 141 -14.91 -0.53 7.83
C SER A 141 -15.61 0.83 7.86
N GLY A 142 -14.88 1.92 7.62
CA GLY A 142 -15.46 3.27 7.52
C GLY A 142 -16.50 3.36 6.41
N VAL A 143 -16.17 2.92 5.19
CA VAL A 143 -17.12 2.94 4.06
C VAL A 143 -18.33 2.05 4.35
N LEU A 144 -18.12 0.83 4.84
CA LEU A 144 -19.20 -0.11 5.14
C LEU A 144 -20.11 0.40 6.25
N ALA A 145 -19.57 1.10 7.25
CA ALA A 145 -20.39 1.68 8.31
C ALA A 145 -21.39 2.72 7.76
N PHE A 146 -20.92 3.59 6.86
CA PHE A 146 -21.80 4.57 6.21
C PHE A 146 -22.75 3.93 5.21
N GLU A 147 -22.25 3.05 4.34
CA GLU A 147 -23.07 2.40 3.31
C GLU A 147 -24.08 1.42 3.91
N GLY A 148 -23.77 0.76 5.03
CA GLY A 148 -24.69 -0.15 5.71
C GLY A 148 -25.98 0.51 6.14
N MET A 149 -25.90 1.73 6.68
CA MET A 149 -27.08 2.53 7.00
C MET A 149 -27.92 2.86 5.75
N VAL A 150 -27.27 3.15 4.62
CA VAL A 150 -27.95 3.47 3.36
C VAL A 150 -28.65 2.23 2.79
N TRP A 151 -27.94 1.10 2.72
CA TRP A 151 -28.47 -0.15 2.14
C TRP A 151 -29.64 -0.70 2.96
N ILE A 152 -29.53 -0.68 4.30
CA ILE A 152 -30.65 -1.09 5.16
C ILE A 152 -31.85 -0.17 4.99
N GLY A 153 -31.65 1.14 4.93
CA GLY A 153 -32.74 2.09 4.75
C GLY A 153 -33.44 1.99 3.39
N GLN A 154 -32.71 1.67 2.32
CA GLN A 154 -33.25 1.65 0.96
C GLN A 154 -33.72 0.27 0.51
N ARG A 155 -33.06 -0.80 0.96
CA ARG A 155 -33.27 -2.17 0.47
C ARG A 155 -33.51 -3.20 1.57
N GLY A 156 -33.26 -2.86 2.84
CA GLY A 156 -33.41 -3.80 3.94
C GLY A 156 -32.44 -4.98 3.90
N ILE A 157 -31.28 -4.80 3.27
CA ILE A 157 -30.20 -5.81 3.15
C ILE A 157 -28.86 -5.24 3.59
N PHE A 158 -27.94 -6.11 4.00
CA PHE A 158 -26.59 -5.73 4.35
C PHE A 158 -25.74 -5.43 3.10
N PRO A 159 -24.85 -4.43 3.16
CA PRO A 159 -24.04 -4.02 2.00
C PRO A 159 -23.01 -5.08 1.61
N LEU A 160 -22.55 -5.91 2.56
CA LEU A 160 -21.41 -6.78 2.34
C LEU A 160 -21.77 -8.00 1.49
N ASP A 161 -22.85 -8.70 1.83
CA ASP A 161 -23.30 -9.96 1.23
C ASP A 161 -24.68 -9.86 0.56
N ALA A 162 -25.36 -8.72 0.66
CA ALA A 162 -26.73 -8.50 0.19
C ALA A 162 -27.79 -9.37 0.89
N ASP A 163 -27.48 -9.94 2.05
CA ASP A 163 -28.45 -10.73 2.82
C ASP A 163 -29.34 -9.82 3.69
N PRO A 164 -30.64 -10.15 3.85
CA PRO A 164 -31.51 -9.44 4.77
C PRO A 164 -31.18 -9.78 6.23
N PRO A 165 -31.35 -8.82 7.16
CA PRO A 165 -31.17 -9.10 8.58
C PRO A 165 -32.24 -10.07 9.08
N ARG A 166 -31.85 -11.03 9.92
CA ARG A 166 -32.76 -12.06 10.48
C ARG A 166 -33.74 -11.49 11.51
N THR A 167 -33.42 -10.34 12.08
CA THR A 167 -34.20 -9.62 13.08
C THR A 167 -34.23 -8.14 12.73
N SER A 168 -35.14 -7.37 13.32
CA SER A 168 -35.09 -5.91 13.19
C SER A 168 -33.76 -5.41 13.75
N ILE A 169 -33.02 -4.66 12.94
CA ILE A 169 -31.72 -4.10 13.34
C ILE A 169 -31.77 -2.58 13.43
N GLY A 170 -31.01 -2.04 14.39
CA GLY A 170 -30.82 -0.60 14.55
C GLY A 170 -29.74 -0.02 13.63
N PRO A 171 -29.63 1.32 13.53
CA PRO A 171 -28.59 1.97 12.72
C PRO A 171 -27.15 1.62 13.14
N SER A 172 -26.89 1.41 14.44
CA SER A 172 -25.58 1.01 14.94
C SER A 172 -25.19 -0.40 14.53
N GLU A 173 -26.17 -1.31 14.44
CA GLU A 173 -25.94 -2.69 14.00
C GLU A 173 -25.73 -2.72 12.48
N ALA A 174 -26.49 -1.94 11.72
CA ALA A 174 -26.26 -1.74 10.29
C ALA A 174 -24.85 -1.19 10.00
N ALA A 175 -24.36 -0.27 10.83
CA ALA A 175 -23.01 0.29 10.69
C ALA A 175 -21.89 -0.70 11.08
N LEU A 176 -22.20 -1.69 11.94
CA LEU A 176 -21.25 -2.70 12.41
C LEU A 176 -21.40 -4.04 11.69
N ASP A 177 -22.14 -4.07 10.58
CA ASP A 177 -22.45 -5.27 9.79
C ASP A 177 -21.24 -6.19 9.57
N ILE A 178 -20.12 -5.66 9.05
CA ILE A 178 -18.90 -6.43 8.81
C ILE A 178 -18.34 -7.13 10.05
N PHE A 179 -18.57 -6.56 11.25
CA PHE A 179 -18.14 -7.14 12.52
C PHE A 179 -19.16 -8.15 13.06
N ILE A 180 -20.45 -7.84 12.94
CA ILE A 180 -21.55 -8.69 13.42
C ILE A 180 -21.63 -10.00 12.62
N THR A 181 -21.46 -9.94 11.30
CA THR A 181 -21.44 -11.12 10.41
C THR A 181 -20.18 -11.96 10.59
N GLY A 182 -19.13 -11.44 11.25
CA GLY A 182 -17.84 -12.10 11.39
C GLY A 182 -17.04 -12.18 10.08
N MET A 183 -17.54 -11.61 8.98
CA MET A 183 -16.88 -11.68 7.67
C MET A 183 -15.50 -11.02 7.66
N TRP A 184 -15.23 -10.07 8.57
CA TRP A 184 -13.89 -9.50 8.75
C TRP A 184 -12.80 -10.56 9.00
N ILE A 185 -13.13 -11.70 9.63
CA ILE A 185 -12.18 -12.79 9.88
C ILE A 185 -11.69 -13.37 8.55
N GLY A 186 -12.60 -13.63 7.62
CA GLY A 186 -12.26 -14.13 6.27
C GLY A 186 -11.39 -13.15 5.49
N HIS A 187 -11.71 -11.85 5.57
CA HIS A 187 -10.89 -10.80 4.96
C HIS A 187 -9.46 -10.83 5.51
N LEU A 188 -9.31 -10.87 6.84
CA LEU A 188 -7.98 -10.89 7.47
C LEU A 188 -7.18 -12.15 7.12
N ILE A 189 -7.80 -13.33 7.11
CA ILE A 189 -7.10 -14.57 6.73
C ILE A 189 -6.52 -14.44 5.31
N ILE A 190 -7.32 -13.97 4.36
CA ILE A 190 -6.90 -13.81 2.96
C ILE A 190 -5.81 -12.74 2.85
N TRP A 191 -6.00 -11.58 3.46
CA TRP A 191 -5.03 -10.48 3.35
C TRP A 191 -3.70 -10.80 4.02
N LEU A 192 -3.72 -11.33 5.24
CA LEU A 192 -2.53 -11.63 6.02
C LEU A 192 -1.69 -12.74 5.37
N SER A 193 -2.33 -13.80 4.89
CA SER A 193 -1.64 -14.87 4.17
C SER A 193 -0.97 -14.35 2.89
N ALA A 194 -1.67 -13.53 2.11
CA ALA A 194 -1.13 -12.94 0.89
C ALA A 194 0.06 -11.98 1.17
N ILE A 195 0.00 -11.18 2.25
CA ILE A 195 1.11 -10.32 2.70
C ILE A 195 2.36 -11.14 2.99
N VAL A 196 2.23 -12.20 3.79
CA VAL A 196 3.32 -13.08 4.21
C VAL A 196 3.99 -13.73 2.99
N VAL A 197 3.19 -14.33 2.10
CA VAL A 197 3.69 -14.97 0.88
C VAL A 197 4.43 -13.96 0.00
N ALA A 198 3.84 -12.79 -0.23
CA ALA A 198 4.39 -11.78 -1.13
C ALA A 198 5.68 -11.14 -0.59
N ALA A 199 5.81 -10.96 0.73
CA ALA A 199 7.07 -10.52 1.33
C ALA A 199 8.19 -11.55 1.07
N GLY A 200 7.90 -12.85 1.16
CA GLY A 200 8.84 -13.92 0.81
C GLY A 200 9.26 -13.86 -0.65
N VAL A 201 8.29 -13.71 -1.56
CA VAL A 201 8.54 -13.55 -3.02
C VAL A 201 9.44 -12.33 -3.28
N GLY A 202 9.17 -11.19 -2.62
CA GLY A 202 9.97 -9.98 -2.78
C GLY A 202 11.44 -10.16 -2.40
N VAL A 203 11.72 -10.86 -1.30
CA VAL A 203 13.11 -11.22 -0.93
C VAL A 203 13.73 -12.14 -1.97
N GLY A 204 12.98 -13.12 -2.49
CA GLY A 204 13.44 -14.01 -3.56
C GLY A 204 13.87 -13.24 -4.82
N ILE A 205 13.03 -12.30 -5.29
CA ILE A 205 13.32 -11.43 -6.43
C ILE A 205 14.60 -10.64 -6.19
N ALA A 206 14.76 -10.03 -5.02
CA ALA A 206 15.95 -9.25 -4.69
C ALA A 206 17.25 -10.07 -4.67
N ARG A 207 17.17 -11.34 -4.24
CA ARG A 207 18.31 -12.26 -4.27
C ARG A 207 18.70 -12.63 -5.69
N MET A 208 17.73 -12.94 -6.55
CA MET A 208 17.97 -13.29 -7.96
C MET A 208 18.57 -12.11 -8.75
N ALA A 209 18.16 -10.88 -8.42
CA ALA A 209 18.70 -9.67 -9.03
C ALA A 209 20.11 -9.28 -8.52
N SER A 210 20.71 -10.06 -7.61
CA SER A 210 22.01 -9.71 -7.04
C SER A 210 23.16 -9.93 -8.05
N PRO A 211 24.16 -9.03 -8.12
CA PRO A 211 25.26 -9.14 -9.08
C PRO A 211 26.05 -10.46 -8.98
N GLN A 212 26.17 -11.03 -7.78
CA GLN A 212 26.85 -12.30 -7.56
C GLN A 212 26.12 -13.45 -8.27
N THR A 213 24.79 -13.49 -8.19
CA THR A 213 23.96 -14.49 -8.88
C THR A 213 24.09 -14.36 -10.39
N LEU A 214 24.03 -13.13 -10.91
CA LEU A 214 24.16 -12.84 -12.34
C LEU A 214 25.56 -13.21 -12.88
N THR A 215 26.61 -12.98 -12.08
CA THR A 215 27.99 -13.31 -12.46
C THR A 215 28.23 -14.82 -12.45
N ALA A 216 27.72 -15.53 -11.46
CA ALA A 216 27.80 -16.99 -11.39
C ALA A 216 27.02 -17.69 -12.51
N GLU A 217 25.88 -17.13 -12.93
CA GLU A 217 25.14 -17.63 -14.08
C GLU A 217 25.87 -17.36 -15.40
N LYS A 218 26.43 -16.15 -15.56
CA LYS A 218 27.25 -15.82 -16.73
C LYS A 218 28.45 -16.75 -16.87
N ALA A 219 29.17 -17.03 -15.78
CA ALA A 219 30.31 -17.95 -15.77
C ALA A 219 29.92 -19.38 -16.19
N ARG A 220 28.75 -19.88 -15.76
CA ARG A 220 28.22 -21.19 -16.16
C ARG A 220 27.82 -21.29 -17.63
N ARG A 221 27.39 -20.18 -18.26
CA ARG A 221 27.05 -20.17 -19.69
C ARG A 221 28.26 -20.12 -20.60
N THR A 222 29.43 -19.77 -20.06
CA THR A 222 30.70 -19.65 -20.80
C THR A 222 31.65 -20.84 -20.61
N SER A 223 31.28 -21.81 -19.77
CA SER A 223 31.98 -23.09 -19.55
C SER A 223 31.29 -24.22 -20.30
#